data_AF-A0A6L8H770-F1
#
_entry.id   AF-A0A6L8H770-F1
#
_cell.length_a   1.000
_cell.length_b   1.000
_cell.length_c   1.000
_cell.angle_alpha   90.00
_cell.angle_beta   90.00
_cell.angle_gamma   90.00
#
_symmetry.space_group_name_H-M   'P 1'
#
loop_
_entity.id
_entity.type
_entity.pdbx_description
1 polymer ?
#
loop_
_entity_poly.entity_id
_entity_poly.type
_entity_poly.pdbx_seq_one_letter_code
_entity_poly.pdbx_strand_id
1 'polypeptide(L)'
;MVRAGDRAVHGRLPLRRAPLPALSRGRRADRRRNRHQRRTAPTAGAGPVNLTIVLHQPQDRVNIGGVVRAMANMGLERLTLVDPAEFDPWRITGIAHRTEHIVERARVAETLEDALAEATYVVGTSARPRTAQRNYRRPRDLASHILRRAHDGNVAIVFGREDRGLSNEALDRCHEVIVIPTSPSHPSLNLAQAVLLVAYELFLAGAGAPAELPTGKRSLGPAPTAELEEMYGALEAGLASVDFFKARKPESVMRVLRTIFGRTTLDGHEARLVRAIGYEMRNRVERGGGAQDPPRSREAAPSD
;
A
#
# COMPACT_ATOMS: atom_id res chain seq x y z
N MET A 1 -21.66 -18.75 -57.78
CA MET A 1 -21.62 -19.33 -59.13
C MET A 1 -21.04 -18.30 -60.09
N VAL A 2 -19.71 -18.25 -60.22
CA VAL A 2 -18.95 -17.88 -61.44
C VAL A 2 -17.56 -18.51 -61.27
N ARG A 3 -17.20 -19.40 -62.21
CA ARG A 3 -15.88 -20.03 -62.39
C ARG A 3 -15.16 -19.29 -63.53
N ALA A 4 -13.83 -19.21 -63.49
CA ALA A 4 -12.89 -19.54 -64.58
C ALA A 4 -11.48 -19.07 -64.16
N GLY A 5 -10.53 -19.98 -64.00
CA GLY A 5 -9.40 -20.15 -64.95
C GLY A 5 -8.15 -19.51 -64.30
N ASP A 6 -6.94 -20.07 -64.29
CA ASP A 6 -6.30 -20.80 -65.37
C ASP A 6 -5.08 -21.58 -64.84
N ARG A 7 -4.71 -22.65 -65.56
CA ARG A 7 -3.49 -23.46 -65.33
C ARG A 7 -2.36 -22.94 -66.23
N ALA A 8 -1.16 -22.74 -65.68
CA ALA A 8 0.10 -22.82 -66.43
C ALA A 8 1.25 -23.18 -65.47
N VAL A 9 1.79 -24.40 -65.52
CA VAL A 9 2.97 -24.85 -66.30
C VAL A 9 4.30 -24.59 -65.56
N HIS A 10 4.98 -25.70 -65.31
CA HIS A 10 6.30 -25.84 -64.71
C HIS A 10 7.41 -25.15 -65.52
N GLY A 11 8.27 -24.42 -64.80
CA GLY A 11 9.61 -24.03 -65.25
C GLY A 11 10.58 -24.09 -64.08
N ARG A 12 11.40 -25.15 -64.01
CA ARG A 12 12.51 -25.29 -63.06
C ARG A 12 13.67 -24.38 -63.49
N LEU A 13 14.23 -23.61 -62.57
CA LEU A 13 15.55 -22.97 -62.69
C LEU A 13 16.35 -23.16 -61.38
N PRO A 14 17.69 -23.27 -61.46
CA PRO A 14 18.51 -23.96 -60.46
C PRO A 14 18.95 -23.08 -59.28
N LEU A 15 19.14 -23.76 -58.13
CA LEU A 15 19.63 -23.23 -56.87
C LEU A 15 21.09 -22.75 -56.99
N ARG A 16 21.32 -21.44 -56.91
CA ARG A 16 22.64 -20.85 -56.65
C ARG A 16 22.86 -20.74 -55.14
N ARG A 17 23.86 -21.46 -54.64
CA ARG A 17 24.37 -21.39 -53.26
C ARG A 17 25.00 -20.01 -53.00
N ALA A 18 24.51 -19.30 -51.99
CA ALA A 18 25.18 -18.14 -51.41
C ALA A 18 26.17 -18.61 -50.30
N PRO A 19 27.34 -17.97 -50.16
CA PRO A 19 28.37 -18.39 -49.21
C PRO A 19 28.06 -17.90 -47.78
N LEU A 20 28.39 -18.75 -46.80
CA LEU A 20 28.34 -18.46 -45.36
C LEU A 20 29.41 -17.42 -45.00
N PRO A 21 29.09 -16.38 -44.21
CA PRO A 21 30.11 -15.49 -43.68
C PRO A 21 30.82 -16.11 -42.47
N ALA A 22 32.12 -15.84 -42.42
CA ALA A 22 33.12 -16.39 -41.52
C ALA A 22 32.89 -16.08 -40.03
N LEU A 23 33.21 -17.06 -39.19
CA LEU A 23 33.27 -16.96 -37.73
C LEU A 23 34.49 -16.11 -37.32
N SER A 24 34.28 -14.87 -36.89
CA SER A 24 35.29 -14.11 -36.17
C SER A 24 35.34 -14.55 -34.70
N ARG A 25 36.43 -15.21 -34.33
CA ARG A 25 36.85 -15.41 -32.93
C ARG A 25 37.20 -14.06 -32.32
N GLY A 26 36.60 -13.73 -31.17
CA GLY A 26 37.09 -12.63 -30.35
C GLY A 26 36.13 -12.19 -29.24
N ARG A 27 36.61 -12.31 -27.99
CA ARG A 27 36.10 -11.68 -26.75
C ARG A 27 34.96 -12.41 -26.02
N ARG A 28 35.32 -13.56 -25.45
CA ARG A 28 34.87 -13.96 -24.11
C ARG A 28 35.46 -12.98 -23.09
N ALA A 29 34.67 -11.97 -22.70
CA ALA A 29 34.73 -11.26 -21.41
C ALA A 29 33.96 -9.94 -21.58
N ASP A 30 32.62 -9.94 -21.39
CA ASP A 30 31.92 -8.81 -20.75
C ASP A 30 30.40 -9.05 -20.53
N ARG A 31 29.97 -10.24 -20.09
CA ARG A 31 28.54 -10.52 -19.82
C ARG A 31 28.18 -10.49 -18.32
N ARG A 32 28.88 -9.64 -17.54
CA ARG A 32 28.57 -9.36 -16.13
C ARG A 32 28.50 -7.87 -15.80
N ARG A 33 28.07 -7.01 -16.74
CA ARG A 33 27.75 -5.60 -16.45
C ARG A 33 26.64 -5.08 -17.35
N ASN A 34 25.44 -5.67 -17.30
CA ASN A 34 24.28 -5.01 -17.94
C ASN A 34 22.91 -5.45 -17.42
N ARG A 35 22.73 -5.49 -16.09
CA ARG A 35 21.41 -5.70 -15.45
C ARG A 35 21.07 -4.64 -14.40
N HIS A 36 21.69 -3.47 -14.44
CA HIS A 36 21.43 -2.34 -13.53
C HIS A 36 21.05 -1.03 -14.25
N GLN A 37 20.77 -1.06 -15.55
CA GLN A 37 20.15 0.06 -16.25
C GLN A 37 18.72 -0.31 -16.63
N ARG A 38 17.91 -0.64 -15.62
CA ARG A 38 16.47 -0.38 -15.72
C ARG A 38 16.31 1.11 -15.49
N ARG A 39 15.93 1.80 -16.56
CA ARG A 39 15.53 3.20 -16.63
C ARG A 39 14.86 3.64 -15.32
N THR A 40 15.61 4.34 -14.48
CA THR A 40 15.05 5.21 -13.46
C THR A 40 14.24 6.25 -14.22
N ALA A 41 12.91 6.21 -14.07
CA ALA A 41 12.10 7.36 -14.40
C ALA A 41 12.68 8.60 -13.70
N PRO A 42 12.64 9.78 -14.31
CA PRO A 42 13.07 10.98 -13.62
C PRO A 42 12.21 11.12 -12.35
N THR A 43 12.86 11.12 -11.18
CA THR A 43 12.27 11.61 -9.93
C THR A 43 11.98 13.10 -10.12
N ALA A 44 10.80 13.40 -10.65
CA ALA A 44 10.30 14.75 -10.77
C ALA A 44 9.96 15.28 -9.38
N GLY A 45 10.71 16.30 -8.93
CA GLY A 45 10.29 17.24 -7.89
C GLY A 45 10.60 16.85 -6.43
N ALA A 46 11.88 16.73 -6.07
CA ALA A 46 12.32 16.73 -4.66
C ALA A 46 12.99 18.06 -4.27
N GLY A 47 12.42 19.18 -4.75
CA GLY A 47 12.67 20.48 -4.12
C GLY A 47 11.97 20.54 -2.76
N PRO A 48 12.41 21.40 -1.82
CA PRO A 48 11.71 21.57 -0.55
C PRO A 48 10.26 21.97 -0.81
N VAL A 49 9.31 21.21 -0.26
CA VAL A 49 7.88 21.51 -0.36
C VAL A 49 7.64 22.83 0.41
N ASN A 50 7.16 23.87 -0.28
CA ASN A 50 6.92 25.18 0.32
C ASN A 50 5.59 25.21 1.07
N LEU A 51 5.46 24.36 2.08
CA LEU A 51 4.25 24.19 2.87
C LEU A 51 4.49 24.59 4.32
N THR A 52 3.71 25.55 4.80
CA THR A 52 3.77 26.07 6.18
C THR A 52 2.50 25.72 6.94
N ILE A 53 2.65 25.15 8.13
CA ILE A 53 1.56 25.01 9.10
C ILE A 53 1.46 26.30 9.89
N VAL A 54 0.28 26.91 9.92
CA VAL A 54 -0.01 28.15 10.63
C VAL A 54 -0.98 27.86 11.77
N LEU A 55 -0.57 28.13 13.01
CA LEU A 55 -1.46 28.06 14.18
C LEU A 55 -1.89 29.47 14.54
N HIS A 56 -3.20 29.75 14.40
CA HIS A 56 -3.78 31.04 14.70
C HIS A 56 -4.31 31.07 16.13
N GLN A 57 -3.64 31.86 16.97
CA GLN A 57 -3.91 32.09 18.38
C GLN A 57 -3.90 30.82 19.27
N PRO A 58 -2.94 29.89 19.12
CA PRO A 58 -2.91 28.68 19.97
C PRO A 58 -2.82 29.05 21.45
N GLN A 59 -3.58 28.34 22.29
CA GLN A 59 -3.74 28.68 23.71
C GLN A 59 -2.81 27.89 24.63
N ASP A 60 -2.45 26.66 24.27
CA ASP A 60 -1.68 25.77 25.15
C ASP A 60 -0.41 25.24 24.47
N ARG A 61 0.74 25.39 25.16
CA ARG A 61 2.03 24.82 24.76
C ARG A 61 1.99 23.31 24.54
N VAL A 62 1.11 22.57 25.24
CA VAL A 62 0.94 21.11 25.05
C VAL A 62 0.40 20.81 23.66
N ASN A 63 -0.55 21.62 23.17
CA ASN A 63 -1.07 21.49 21.81
C ASN A 63 -0.02 21.87 20.78
N ILE A 64 0.76 22.94 21.03
CA ILE A 64 1.87 23.32 20.14
C ILE A 64 2.90 22.18 20.07
N GLY A 65 3.31 21.60 21.20
CA GLY A 65 4.21 20.43 21.23
C GLY A 65 3.64 19.22 20.50
N GLY A 66 2.33 18.95 20.67
CA GLY A 66 1.63 17.92 19.91
C GLY A 66 1.64 18.17 18.40
N VAL A 67 1.44 19.42 17.97
CA VAL A 67 1.52 19.84 16.56
C VAL A 67 2.92 19.63 16.02
N VAL A 68 3.96 20.10 16.72
CA VAL A 68 5.36 19.95 16.32
C VAL A 68 5.71 18.47 16.15
N ARG A 69 5.26 17.62 17.07
CA ARG A 69 5.44 16.17 16.95
C ARG A 69 4.68 15.57 15.75
N ALA A 70 3.45 16.01 15.51
CA ALA A 70 2.67 15.57 14.35
C ALA A 70 3.34 15.97 13.02
N MET A 71 3.88 17.18 12.95
CA MET A 71 4.66 17.68 11.82
C MET A 71 5.90 16.83 11.58
N ALA A 72 6.71 16.59 12.63
CA ALA A 72 7.90 15.75 12.54
C ALA A 72 7.59 14.32 12.09
N ASN A 73 6.51 13.71 12.60
CA ASN A 73 6.08 12.37 12.19
C ASN A 73 5.76 12.26 10.68
N MET A 74 5.36 13.37 10.06
CA MET A 74 4.91 13.43 8.66
C MET A 74 5.88 14.20 7.75
N GLY A 75 7.08 14.55 8.25
CA GLY A 75 8.10 15.24 7.46
C GLY A 75 7.78 16.70 7.11
N LEU A 76 6.98 17.39 7.93
CA LEU A 76 6.71 18.82 7.78
C LEU A 76 7.63 19.63 8.70
N GLU A 77 8.23 20.71 8.20
CA GLU A 77 9.26 21.45 8.93
C GLU A 77 8.93 22.93 9.21
N ARG A 78 8.02 23.55 8.44
CA ARG A 78 7.75 24.98 8.51
C ARG A 78 6.52 25.25 9.39
N LEU A 79 6.75 25.88 10.54
CA LEU A 79 5.72 26.29 11.49
C LEU A 79 5.66 27.81 11.59
N THR A 80 4.46 28.37 11.63
CA THR A 80 4.22 29.77 12.01
C THR A 80 3.14 29.84 13.07
N LEU A 81 3.41 30.58 14.14
CA LEU A 81 2.50 30.85 15.25
C LEU A 81 2.03 32.30 15.11
N VAL A 82 0.72 32.52 15.05
CA VAL A 82 0.13 33.86 15.01
C VAL A 82 -0.45 34.15 16.37
N ASP A 83 0.06 35.19 17.05
CA ASP A 83 -0.43 35.63 18.37
C ASP A 83 -0.63 34.47 19.38
N PRO A 84 0.40 33.64 19.64
CA PRO A 84 0.29 32.53 20.58
C PRO A 84 0.17 33.03 22.03
N ALA A 85 -0.71 32.43 22.83
CA ALA A 85 -0.87 32.83 24.23
C ALA A 85 0.36 32.47 25.10
N GLU A 86 0.96 31.31 24.84
CA GLU A 86 2.22 30.88 25.46
C GLU A 86 3.10 30.23 24.40
N PHE A 87 4.35 30.68 24.28
CA PHE A 87 5.36 30.03 23.45
C PHE A 87 6.71 30.02 24.18
N ASP A 88 7.10 28.84 24.66
CA ASP A 88 8.40 28.59 25.28
C ASP A 88 9.08 27.44 24.51
N PRO A 89 10.06 27.74 23.63
CA PRO A 89 10.78 26.74 22.87
C PRO A 89 11.36 25.59 23.70
N TRP A 90 11.88 25.87 24.90
CA TRP A 90 12.50 24.86 25.78
C TRP A 90 11.48 23.88 26.33
N ARG A 91 10.29 24.36 26.69
CA ARG A 91 9.21 23.49 27.17
C ARG A 91 8.61 22.66 26.04
N ILE A 92 8.52 23.22 24.84
CA ILE A 92 7.97 22.55 23.67
C ILE A 92 8.89 21.40 23.22
N THR A 93 10.21 21.61 23.17
CA THR A 93 11.18 20.55 22.84
C THR A 93 11.20 19.43 23.88
N GLY A 94 10.91 19.74 25.16
CA GLY A 94 10.69 18.74 26.21
C GLY A 94 9.47 17.84 25.96
N ILE A 95 8.43 18.34 25.30
CA ILE A 95 7.21 17.57 24.94
C ILE A 95 7.40 16.80 23.63
N ALA A 96 8.16 17.38 22.69
CA ALA A 96 8.41 16.85 21.36
C ALA A 96 9.90 16.56 21.15
N HIS A 97 10.40 15.47 21.73
CA HIS A 97 11.80 15.06 21.59
C HIS A 97 12.25 14.93 20.13
N ARG A 98 13.45 15.41 19.81
CA ARG A 98 14.08 15.36 18.46
C ARG A 98 13.38 16.22 17.40
N THR A 99 12.75 17.33 17.82
CA THR A 99 12.05 18.26 16.93
C THR A 99 12.60 19.69 16.99
N GLU A 100 13.80 19.86 17.54
CA GLU A 100 14.46 21.15 17.77
C GLU A 100 14.52 21.95 16.46
N HIS A 101 14.84 21.29 15.34
CA HIS A 101 14.89 21.91 14.01
C HIS A 101 13.56 22.56 13.54
N ILE A 102 12.40 22.08 13.99
CA ILE A 102 11.10 22.70 13.66
C ILE A 102 10.87 23.91 14.57
N VAL A 103 11.14 23.76 15.87
CA VAL A 103 10.90 24.81 16.86
C VAL A 103 11.84 26.00 16.65
N GLU A 104 13.12 25.74 16.36
CA GLU A 104 14.13 26.77 16.08
C GLU A 104 13.83 27.57 14.81
N ARG A 105 13.17 26.95 13.83
CA ARG A 105 12.75 27.59 12.58
C ARG A 105 11.34 28.16 12.63
N ALA A 106 10.61 27.94 13.74
CA ALA A 106 9.26 28.43 13.87
C ALA A 106 9.25 29.95 13.89
N ARG A 107 8.42 30.55 13.04
CA ARG A 107 8.20 32.00 13.01
C ARG A 107 7.05 32.37 13.94
N VAL A 108 7.19 33.45 14.70
CA VAL A 108 6.06 34.08 15.40
C VAL A 108 5.65 35.33 14.63
N ALA A 109 4.36 35.51 14.38
CA ALA A 109 3.79 36.67 13.70
C ALA A 109 2.71 37.31 14.59
N GLU A 110 2.55 38.62 14.49
CA GLU A 110 1.55 39.37 15.25
C GLU A 110 0.15 39.18 14.64
N THR A 111 0.03 39.25 13.32
CA THR A 111 -1.24 39.14 12.61
C THR A 111 -1.29 37.95 11.67
N LEU A 112 -2.52 37.54 11.31
CA LEU A 112 -2.71 36.48 10.33
C LEU A 112 -2.23 36.95 8.95
N GLU A 113 -2.43 38.22 8.63
CA GLU A 113 -1.93 38.88 7.42
C GLU A 113 -0.42 38.72 7.27
N ASP A 114 0.36 39.00 8.31
CA ASP A 114 1.82 38.91 8.27
C ASP A 114 2.31 37.47 8.07
N ALA A 115 1.57 36.51 8.63
CA ALA A 115 1.86 35.09 8.45
C ALA A 115 1.53 34.59 7.05
N LEU A 116 0.55 35.20 6.38
CA LEU A 116 0.07 34.79 5.06
C LEU A 116 0.62 35.64 3.90
N ALA A 117 1.37 36.70 4.18
CA ALA A 117 1.81 37.69 3.18
C ALA A 117 2.52 37.08 1.96
N GLU A 118 3.30 36.00 2.15
CA GLU A 118 4.03 35.34 1.08
C GLU A 118 3.29 34.11 0.50
N ALA A 119 2.14 33.74 1.06
CA ALA A 119 1.40 32.55 0.66
C ALA A 119 0.59 32.79 -0.62
N THR A 120 0.88 32.02 -1.65
CA THR A 120 0.15 32.02 -2.94
C THR A 120 -1.15 31.20 -2.88
N TYR A 121 -1.29 30.38 -1.85
CA TYR A 121 -2.46 29.55 -1.62
C TYR A 121 -2.63 29.26 -0.13
N VAL A 122 -3.84 29.44 0.38
CA VAL A 122 -4.16 29.40 1.81
C VAL A 122 -5.35 28.48 2.02
N VAL A 123 -5.18 27.50 2.89
CA VAL A 123 -6.20 26.52 3.24
C VAL A 123 -6.55 26.65 4.71
N GLY A 124 -7.80 26.96 5.02
CA GLY A 124 -8.29 27.00 6.41
C GLY A 124 -8.79 25.64 6.88
N THR A 125 -9.01 25.49 8.17
CA THR A 125 -9.65 24.31 8.75
C THR A 125 -10.89 24.67 9.57
N SER A 126 -11.90 23.81 9.55
CA SER A 126 -13.11 23.98 10.35
C SER A 126 -13.71 22.63 10.75
N ALA A 127 -14.32 22.57 11.93
CA ALA A 127 -15.02 21.37 12.40
C ALA A 127 -16.28 21.05 11.58
N ARG A 128 -16.90 22.07 10.97
CA ARG A 128 -18.11 21.91 10.15
C ARG A 128 -18.21 23.01 9.08
N PRO A 129 -18.95 22.78 7.99
CA PRO A 129 -19.36 23.86 7.11
C PRO A 129 -20.11 24.95 7.89
N ARG A 130 -19.84 26.21 7.57
CA ARG A 130 -20.52 27.38 8.14
C ARG A 130 -21.58 27.89 7.15
N THR A 131 -22.34 28.89 7.57
CA THR A 131 -23.44 29.47 6.80
C THR A 131 -22.97 30.09 5.48
N ALA A 132 -21.77 30.68 5.46
CA ALA A 132 -21.18 31.22 4.24
C ALA A 132 -20.83 30.07 3.27
N GLN A 133 -21.22 30.21 2.01
CA GLN A 133 -20.84 29.25 0.97
C GLN A 133 -19.35 29.40 0.67
N ARG A 134 -18.53 28.49 1.22
CA ARG A 134 -17.09 28.40 0.96
C ARG A 134 -16.78 27.12 0.21
N ASN A 135 -15.59 27.09 -0.39
CA ASN A 135 -15.04 25.90 -1.04
C ASN A 135 -14.59 24.88 0.01
N TYR A 136 -15.54 24.12 0.55
CA TYR A 136 -15.27 23.07 1.53
C TYR A 136 -14.77 21.80 0.86
N ARG A 137 -13.72 21.19 1.43
CA ARG A 137 -13.14 19.94 0.94
C ARG A 137 -12.80 18.98 2.09
N ARG A 138 -12.66 17.71 1.77
CA ARG A 138 -12.09 16.72 2.69
C ARG A 138 -10.56 16.74 2.60
N PRO A 139 -9.85 16.38 3.70
CA PRO A 139 -8.38 16.33 3.69
C PRO A 139 -7.81 15.51 2.53
N ARG A 140 -8.33 14.29 2.34
CA ARG A 140 -7.90 13.37 1.28
C ARG A 140 -8.02 13.96 -0.12
N ASP A 141 -9.16 14.60 -0.41
CA ASP A 141 -9.44 15.14 -1.74
C ASP A 141 -8.56 16.36 -2.07
N LEU A 142 -8.12 17.09 -1.05
CA LEU A 142 -7.36 18.32 -1.20
C LEU A 142 -5.84 18.10 -1.10
N ALA A 143 -5.39 17.02 -0.44
CA ALA A 143 -3.97 16.77 -0.15
C ALA A 143 -3.08 16.81 -1.40
N SER A 144 -3.44 16.06 -2.46
CA SER A 144 -2.68 16.08 -3.71
C SER A 144 -2.67 17.46 -4.39
N HIS A 145 -3.73 18.26 -4.23
CA HIS A 145 -3.77 19.62 -4.79
C HIS A 145 -2.87 20.57 -4.02
N ILE A 146 -2.89 20.51 -2.68
CA ILE A 146 -1.99 21.28 -1.80
C ILE A 146 -0.53 21.02 -2.17
N LEU A 147 -0.15 19.75 -2.33
CA LEU A 147 1.24 19.40 -2.66
C LEU A 147 1.67 19.93 -4.03
N ARG A 148 0.79 19.89 -5.03
CA ARG A 148 1.07 20.51 -6.34
C ARG A 148 1.26 22.02 -6.23
N ARG A 149 0.38 22.71 -5.50
CA ARG A 149 0.52 24.15 -5.25
C ARG A 149 1.81 24.49 -4.51
N ALA A 150 2.21 23.65 -3.57
CA ALA A 150 3.43 23.83 -2.77
C ALA A 150 4.73 23.61 -3.56
N HIS A 151 4.65 23.01 -4.75
CA HIS A 151 5.76 22.95 -5.69
C HIS A 151 5.93 24.27 -6.45
N ASP A 152 4.84 24.97 -6.76
CA ASP A 152 4.84 26.17 -7.61
C ASP A 152 4.86 27.48 -6.80
N GLY A 153 4.59 27.43 -5.51
CA GLY A 153 4.59 28.61 -4.63
C GLY A 153 4.42 28.26 -3.15
N ASN A 154 4.45 29.28 -2.29
CA ASN A 154 4.23 29.09 -0.86
C ASN A 154 2.76 28.75 -0.58
N VAL A 155 2.53 27.72 0.21
CA VAL A 155 1.21 27.29 0.69
C VAL A 155 1.16 27.39 2.21
N ALA A 156 0.07 27.94 2.73
CA ALA A 156 -0.22 27.97 4.17
C ALA A 156 -1.45 27.11 4.48
N ILE A 157 -1.36 26.28 5.52
CA ILE A 157 -2.53 25.59 6.10
C ILE A 157 -2.77 26.16 7.50
N VAL A 158 -3.93 26.78 7.68
CA VAL A 158 -4.28 27.53 8.89
C VAL A 158 -5.18 26.70 9.78
N PHE A 159 -4.76 26.55 11.03
CA PHE A 159 -5.51 25.95 12.12
C PHE A 159 -5.85 27.02 13.15
N GLY A 160 -7.09 27.02 13.61
CA GLY A 160 -7.54 28.01 14.59
C GLY A 160 -7.34 27.56 16.04
N ARG A 161 -7.78 28.44 16.93
CA ARG A 161 -7.82 28.23 18.38
C ARG A 161 -8.53 26.93 18.76
N GLU A 162 -8.13 26.32 19.86
CA GLU A 162 -8.67 25.05 20.33
C GLU A 162 -10.13 25.13 20.77
N ASP A 163 -10.54 26.28 21.30
CA ASP A 163 -11.89 26.51 21.84
C ASP A 163 -12.90 26.99 20.78
N ARG A 164 -12.44 27.75 19.78
CA ARG A 164 -13.32 28.45 18.82
C ARG A 164 -13.02 28.15 17.35
N GLY A 165 -11.88 27.53 17.05
CA GLY A 165 -11.38 27.39 15.68
C GLY A 165 -11.07 28.75 15.04
N LEU A 166 -11.12 28.80 13.71
CA LEU A 166 -10.90 30.05 12.95
C LEU A 166 -12.14 30.94 13.00
N SER A 167 -11.95 32.26 13.10
CA SER A 167 -13.05 33.22 12.95
C SER A 167 -13.57 33.24 11.50
N ASN A 168 -14.70 33.91 11.23
CA ASN A 168 -15.17 34.04 9.85
C ASN A 168 -14.21 34.89 9.01
N GLU A 169 -13.66 35.95 9.62
CA GLU A 169 -12.68 36.86 9.03
C GLU A 169 -11.39 36.11 8.67
N ALA A 170 -10.92 35.20 9.53
CA ALA A 170 -9.78 34.35 9.22
C ALA A 170 -10.09 33.37 8.07
N LEU A 171 -11.30 32.80 8.04
CA LEU A 171 -11.74 31.92 6.95
C LEU A 171 -11.94 32.68 5.63
N ASP A 172 -12.25 33.99 5.65
CA ASP A 172 -12.34 34.84 4.46
C ASP A 172 -10.99 35.04 3.77
N ARG A 173 -9.88 34.83 4.48
CA ARG A 173 -8.52 34.84 3.90
C ARG A 173 -8.09 33.49 3.31
N CYS A 174 -8.94 32.47 3.42
CA CYS A 174 -8.64 31.13 2.91
C CYS A 174 -9.29 30.92 1.54
N HIS A 175 -8.54 30.31 0.61
CA HIS A 175 -9.03 29.96 -0.72
C HIS A 175 -9.96 28.74 -0.68
N GLU A 176 -9.62 27.77 0.17
CA GLU A 176 -10.39 26.56 0.43
C GLU A 176 -10.39 26.25 1.93
N VAL A 177 -11.38 25.47 2.39
CA VAL A 177 -11.52 25.09 3.80
C VAL A 177 -11.64 23.59 3.94
N ILE A 178 -10.74 22.98 4.70
CA ILE A 178 -10.80 21.57 5.05
C ILE A 178 -11.81 21.35 6.18
N VAL A 179 -12.69 20.38 5.98
CA VAL A 179 -13.57 19.84 7.03
C VAL A 179 -13.24 18.36 7.23
N ILE A 180 -12.63 18.04 8.37
CA ILE A 180 -12.33 16.66 8.75
C ILE A 180 -13.64 15.96 9.16
N PRO A 181 -13.99 14.80 8.55
CA PRO A 181 -15.14 14.03 8.99
C PRO A 181 -14.96 13.56 10.44
N THR A 182 -15.95 13.85 11.28
CA THR A 182 -15.97 13.50 12.71
C THR A 182 -17.39 13.05 13.09
N SER A 183 -17.56 12.49 14.29
CA SER A 183 -18.91 12.18 14.79
C SER A 183 -19.75 13.45 14.90
N PRO A 184 -21.00 13.48 14.43
CA PRO A 184 -21.89 14.63 14.61
C PRO A 184 -22.09 15.03 16.08
N SER A 185 -21.96 14.07 17.01
CA SER A 185 -22.09 14.32 18.45
C SER A 185 -20.84 14.95 19.08
N HIS A 186 -19.68 14.85 18.43
CA HIS A 186 -18.42 15.37 18.93
C HIS A 186 -17.52 15.84 17.78
N PRO A 187 -17.87 16.96 17.12
CA PRO A 187 -17.25 17.33 15.86
C PRO A 187 -15.89 18.04 16.01
N SER A 188 -15.58 18.54 17.21
CA SER A 188 -14.34 19.26 17.48
C SER A 188 -13.20 18.29 17.78
N LEU A 189 -12.09 18.42 17.06
CA LEU A 189 -10.86 17.69 17.34
C LEU A 189 -9.93 18.57 18.15
N ASN A 190 -9.07 17.94 18.97
CA ASN A 190 -7.92 18.64 19.52
C ASN A 190 -7.04 19.18 18.37
N LEU A 191 -6.39 20.33 18.58
CA LEU A 191 -5.58 21.00 17.57
C LEU A 191 -4.49 20.09 16.98
N ALA A 192 -3.73 19.39 17.84
CA ALA A 192 -2.69 18.48 17.38
C ALA A 192 -3.25 17.29 16.59
N GLN A 193 -4.45 16.81 16.94
CA GLN A 193 -5.13 15.74 16.20
C GLN A 193 -5.61 16.21 14.82
N ALA A 194 -6.15 17.43 14.73
CA ALA A 194 -6.54 18.02 13.46
C ALA A 194 -5.34 18.20 12.54
N VAL A 195 -4.22 18.71 13.06
CA VAL A 195 -2.96 18.82 12.31
C VAL A 195 -2.46 17.45 11.89
N LEU A 196 -2.45 16.46 12.79
CA LEU A 196 -2.00 15.10 12.49
C LEU A 196 -2.76 14.47 11.33
N LEU A 197 -4.09 14.58 11.29
CA LEU A 197 -4.91 14.00 10.22
C LEU A 197 -4.65 14.67 8.87
N VAL A 198 -4.51 16.00 8.85
CA VAL A 198 -4.18 16.73 7.61
C VAL A 198 -2.76 16.40 7.16
N ALA A 199 -1.79 16.42 8.08
CA ALA A 199 -0.40 16.07 7.80
C ALA A 199 -0.26 14.62 7.30
N TYR A 200 -1.04 13.68 7.85
CA TYR A 200 -1.07 12.30 7.41
C TYR A 200 -1.60 12.15 5.98
N GLU A 201 -2.71 12.81 5.64
CA GLU A 201 -3.26 12.77 4.27
C GLU A 201 -2.30 13.43 3.26
N LEU A 202 -1.56 14.47 3.68
CA LEU A 202 -0.45 15.03 2.88
C LEU A 202 0.70 14.04 2.71
N PHE A 203 1.11 13.36 3.77
CA PHE A 203 2.15 12.35 3.72
C PHE A 203 1.79 11.18 2.78
N LEU A 204 0.53 10.72 2.83
CA LEU A 204 -0.01 9.71 1.92
C LEU A 204 -0.07 10.18 0.47
N ALA A 205 -0.44 11.44 0.22
CA ALA A 205 -0.54 12.00 -1.12
C ALA A 205 0.84 12.31 -1.75
N GLY A 206 1.87 12.49 -0.92
CA GLY A 206 3.25 12.69 -1.36
C GLY A 206 3.96 11.37 -1.68
N ALA A 207 5.26 11.48 -1.97
CA ALA A 207 6.13 10.31 -2.16
C ALA A 207 6.48 9.59 -0.83
N GLY A 208 5.92 10.05 0.30
CA GLY A 208 6.16 9.52 1.65
C GLY A 208 5.33 8.29 1.99
N ALA A 209 4.25 8.00 1.24
CA ALA A 209 3.51 6.75 1.42
C ALA A 209 4.48 5.56 1.31
N PRO A 210 4.65 4.76 2.39
CA PRO A 210 5.63 3.70 2.37
C PRO A 210 5.35 2.73 1.22
N ALA A 211 6.43 2.19 0.65
CA ALA A 211 6.35 0.97 -0.15
C ALA A 211 5.48 -0.05 0.59
N GLU A 212 4.71 -0.84 -0.16
CA GLU A 212 3.76 -1.83 0.38
C GLU A 212 4.29 -2.47 1.67
N LEU A 213 3.51 -2.40 2.75
CA LEU A 213 3.88 -3.01 4.02
C LEU A 213 4.31 -4.46 3.76
N PRO A 214 5.31 -4.98 4.49
CA PRO A 214 5.77 -6.35 4.29
C PRO A 214 4.60 -7.32 4.44
N THR A 215 4.00 -7.73 3.33
CA THR A 215 3.13 -8.91 3.32
C THR A 215 4.07 -10.07 3.59
N GLY A 216 3.83 -10.82 4.68
CA GLY A 216 4.69 -11.93 5.11
C GLY A 216 5.22 -12.67 3.88
N LYS A 217 6.56 -12.71 3.73
CA LYS A 217 7.26 -13.04 2.48
C LYS A 217 6.51 -14.13 1.70
N ARG A 218 5.75 -13.75 0.66
CA ARG A 218 5.33 -14.68 -0.39
C ARG A 218 6.63 -15.10 -1.06
N SER A 219 7.22 -16.18 -0.57
CA SER A 219 8.63 -16.48 -0.78
C SER A 219 8.95 -16.73 -2.26
N LEU A 220 7.91 -17.03 -3.05
CA LEU A 220 8.03 -17.47 -4.45
C LEU A 220 6.98 -16.85 -5.40
N GLY A 221 6.17 -15.90 -4.95
CA GLY A 221 4.99 -15.44 -5.71
C GLY A 221 3.89 -16.51 -5.82
N PRO A 222 2.76 -16.23 -6.49
CA PRO A 222 1.66 -17.18 -6.63
C PRO A 222 2.12 -18.50 -7.27
N ALA A 223 1.65 -19.63 -6.75
CA ALA A 223 1.92 -20.93 -7.34
C ALA A 223 1.37 -20.98 -8.78
N PRO A 224 2.15 -21.47 -9.76
CA PRO A 224 1.65 -21.72 -11.10
C PRO A 224 0.43 -22.64 -11.07
N THR A 225 -0.52 -22.46 -11.99
CA THR A 225 -1.72 -23.29 -12.07
C THR A 225 -1.38 -24.78 -12.15
N ALA A 226 -0.30 -25.16 -12.84
CA ALA A 226 0.17 -26.54 -12.88
C ALA A 226 0.52 -27.10 -11.50
N GLU A 227 1.22 -26.33 -10.64
CA GLU A 227 1.53 -26.75 -9.27
C GLU A 227 0.26 -26.88 -8.40
N LEU A 228 -0.73 -26.02 -8.62
CA LEU A 228 -2.03 -26.12 -7.95
C LEU A 228 -2.81 -27.37 -8.40
N GLU A 229 -2.80 -27.70 -9.69
CA GLU A 229 -3.43 -28.93 -10.19
C GLU A 229 -2.76 -30.19 -9.65
N GLU A 230 -1.42 -30.21 -9.56
CA GLU A 230 -0.68 -31.29 -8.89
C GLU A 230 -1.02 -31.40 -7.40
N MET A 231 -1.14 -30.27 -6.71
CA MET A 231 -1.58 -30.20 -5.32
C MET A 231 -3.00 -30.78 -5.16
N TYR A 232 -3.96 -30.39 -6.00
CA TYR A 232 -5.32 -30.92 -5.95
C TYR A 232 -5.36 -32.42 -6.22
N GLY A 233 -4.59 -32.90 -7.20
CA GLY A 233 -4.51 -34.33 -7.52
C GLY A 233 -3.92 -35.16 -6.38
N ALA A 234 -2.84 -34.69 -5.74
CA ALA A 234 -2.26 -35.37 -4.59
C ALA A 234 -3.23 -35.41 -3.39
N LEU A 235 -3.94 -34.31 -3.14
CA LEU A 235 -4.93 -34.22 -2.07
C LEU A 235 -6.12 -35.15 -2.32
N GLU A 236 -6.62 -35.21 -3.55
CA GLU A 236 -7.70 -36.13 -3.95
C GLU A 236 -7.27 -37.59 -3.75
N ALA A 237 -6.08 -37.97 -4.21
CA ALA A 237 -5.56 -39.32 -4.03
C ALA A 237 -5.38 -39.70 -2.55
N GLY A 238 -4.87 -38.76 -1.73
CA GLY A 238 -4.71 -38.96 -0.28
C GLY A 238 -6.05 -39.10 0.45
N LEU A 239 -7.05 -38.28 0.09
CA LEU A 239 -8.40 -38.39 0.64
C LEU A 239 -9.06 -39.72 0.25
N ALA A 240 -8.83 -40.20 -0.98
CA ALA A 240 -9.32 -41.50 -1.44
C ALA A 240 -8.70 -42.66 -0.64
N SER A 241 -7.39 -42.62 -0.34
CA SER A 241 -6.72 -43.70 0.38
C SER A 241 -7.20 -43.89 1.83
N VAL A 242 -7.83 -42.87 2.42
CA VAL A 242 -8.39 -42.94 3.78
C VAL A 242 -9.91 -43.10 3.79
N ASP A 243 -10.50 -43.54 2.67
CA ASP A 243 -11.95 -43.74 2.49
C ASP A 243 -12.81 -42.48 2.73
N PHE A 244 -12.25 -41.28 2.61
CA PHE A 244 -12.97 -40.02 2.89
C PHE A 244 -14.23 -39.83 2.02
N PHE A 245 -14.18 -40.35 0.79
CA PHE A 245 -15.25 -40.26 -0.19
C PHE A 245 -16.33 -41.35 -0.07
N LYS A 246 -16.23 -42.30 0.87
CA LYS A 246 -17.20 -43.41 1.00
C LYS A 246 -18.67 -42.96 1.09
N ALA A 247 -18.91 -41.79 1.68
CA ALA A 247 -20.24 -41.19 1.83
C ALA A 247 -20.45 -39.91 1.00
N ARG A 248 -19.52 -39.56 0.08
CA ARG A 248 -19.49 -38.25 -0.60
C ARG A 248 -19.02 -38.40 -2.03
N LYS A 249 -19.63 -37.66 -2.97
CA LYS A 249 -19.13 -37.58 -4.35
C LYS A 249 -17.78 -36.84 -4.39
N PRO A 250 -16.68 -37.47 -4.85
CA PRO A 250 -15.35 -36.84 -4.88
C PRO A 250 -15.35 -35.47 -5.57
N GLU A 251 -16.05 -35.34 -6.69
CA GLU A 251 -16.08 -34.12 -7.50
C GLU A 251 -16.70 -32.95 -6.75
N SER A 252 -17.70 -33.21 -5.90
CA SER A 252 -18.36 -32.19 -5.08
C SER A 252 -17.42 -31.67 -4.00
N VAL A 253 -16.68 -32.58 -3.35
CA VAL A 253 -15.70 -32.21 -2.33
C VAL A 253 -14.54 -31.43 -2.95
N MET A 254 -14.00 -31.92 -4.07
CA MET A 254 -12.88 -31.29 -4.75
C MET A 254 -13.24 -29.91 -5.30
N ARG A 255 -14.50 -29.69 -5.75
CA ARG A 255 -14.98 -28.35 -6.13
C ARG A 255 -14.96 -27.37 -4.96
N VAL A 256 -15.34 -27.81 -3.76
CA VAL A 256 -15.27 -26.99 -2.54
C VAL A 256 -13.83 -26.71 -2.15
N LEU A 257 -12.95 -27.72 -2.15
CA LEU A 257 -11.53 -27.54 -1.84
C LEU A 257 -10.85 -26.57 -2.81
N ARG A 258 -11.11 -26.70 -4.12
CA ARG A 258 -10.65 -25.74 -5.14
C ARG A 258 -11.17 -24.33 -4.87
N THR A 259 -12.41 -24.19 -4.42
CA THR A 259 -12.97 -22.88 -4.05
C THR A 259 -12.29 -22.31 -2.80
N ILE A 260 -12.03 -23.14 -1.78
CA ILE A 260 -11.33 -22.72 -0.54
C ILE A 260 -9.93 -22.23 -0.88
N PHE A 261 -9.13 -23.05 -1.58
CA PHE A 261 -7.76 -22.69 -1.95
C PHE A 261 -7.71 -21.60 -3.03
N GLY A 262 -8.73 -21.47 -3.88
CA GLY A 262 -8.82 -20.40 -4.87
C GLY A 262 -9.17 -19.03 -4.29
N ARG A 263 -9.76 -18.97 -3.08
CA ARG A 263 -9.92 -17.71 -2.34
C ARG A 263 -8.59 -17.19 -1.78
N THR A 264 -7.58 -18.06 -1.68
CA THR A 264 -6.24 -17.71 -1.20
C THR A 264 -5.27 -17.61 -2.37
N THR A 265 -4.38 -16.61 -2.39
CA THR A 265 -3.28 -16.56 -3.36
C THR A 265 -2.10 -17.37 -2.84
N LEU A 266 -2.20 -18.70 -2.91
CA LEU A 266 -1.17 -19.60 -2.41
C LEU A 266 0.16 -19.37 -3.14
N ASP A 267 1.26 -19.35 -2.40
CA ASP A 267 2.60 -19.40 -2.97
C ASP A 267 3.04 -20.85 -3.26
N GLY A 268 4.13 -21.02 -4.01
CA GLY A 268 4.61 -22.35 -4.37
C GLY A 268 5.01 -23.22 -3.17
N HIS A 269 5.45 -22.63 -2.06
CA HIS A 269 5.78 -23.40 -0.85
C HIS A 269 4.50 -23.94 -0.19
N GLU A 270 3.48 -23.09 -0.06
CA GLU A 270 2.17 -23.47 0.48
C GLU A 270 1.51 -24.57 -0.36
N ALA A 271 1.54 -24.44 -1.69
CA ALA A 271 1.00 -25.47 -2.60
C ALA A 271 1.74 -26.81 -2.43
N ARG A 272 3.08 -26.79 -2.32
CA ARG A 272 3.87 -28.01 -2.09
C ARG A 272 3.63 -28.64 -0.72
N LEU A 273 3.39 -27.83 0.32
CA LEU A 273 3.05 -28.34 1.65
C LEU A 273 1.72 -29.09 1.61
N VAL A 274 0.68 -28.50 1.01
CA VAL A 274 -0.62 -29.16 0.85
C VAL A 274 -0.51 -30.42 -0.01
N ARG A 275 0.27 -30.38 -1.09
CA ARG A 275 0.56 -31.56 -1.92
C ARG A 275 1.23 -32.68 -1.11
N ALA A 276 2.20 -32.33 -0.26
CA ALA A 276 2.89 -33.28 0.61
C ALA A 276 1.95 -33.94 1.62
N ILE A 277 0.97 -33.20 2.17
CA ILE A 277 -0.07 -33.77 3.03
C ILE A 277 -0.82 -34.89 2.29
N GLY A 278 -1.24 -34.65 1.04
CA GLY A 278 -1.90 -35.65 0.22
C GLY A 278 -1.05 -36.91 0.00
N TYR A 279 0.25 -36.74 -0.29
CA TYR A 279 1.17 -37.87 -0.42
C TYR A 279 1.36 -38.65 0.89
N GLU A 280 1.52 -37.97 2.02
CA GLU A 280 1.72 -38.64 3.31
C GLU A 280 0.48 -39.43 3.78
N MET A 281 -0.73 -38.92 3.51
CA MET A 281 -1.97 -39.67 3.75
C MET A 281 -1.95 -41.01 3.04
N ARG A 282 -1.58 -41.02 1.75
CA ARG A 282 -1.49 -42.24 0.94
C ARG A 282 -0.38 -43.17 1.43
N ASN A 283 0.83 -42.64 1.60
CA ASN A 283 1.99 -43.40 2.03
C ASN A 283 1.75 -44.10 3.38
N ARG A 284 1.02 -43.46 4.30
CA ARG A 284 0.72 -44.03 5.63
C ARG A 284 -0.18 -45.26 5.54
N VAL A 285 -1.15 -45.26 4.63
CA VAL A 285 -2.07 -46.39 4.39
C VAL A 285 -1.33 -47.52 3.69
N GLU A 286 -0.51 -47.23 2.69
CA GLU A 286 0.31 -48.22 1.98
C GLU A 286 1.31 -48.93 2.91
N ARG A 287 1.95 -48.19 3.83
CA ARG A 287 2.85 -48.77 4.86
C ARG A 287 2.09 -49.56 5.92
N GLY A 288 0.84 -49.20 6.22
CA GLY A 288 -0.01 -49.89 7.19
C GLY A 288 -0.64 -51.18 6.64
N GLY A 289 -0.88 -51.26 5.33
CA GLY A 289 -1.43 -52.44 4.65
C GLY A 289 -0.48 -53.64 4.54
N GLY A 290 0.77 -53.51 5.00
CA GLY A 290 1.77 -54.59 5.07
C GLY A 290 1.78 -55.40 6.38
N ALA A 291 1.04 -54.97 7.42
CA ALA A 291 0.86 -55.74 8.63
C ALA A 291 -0.51 -56.43 8.59
N GLN A 292 -0.57 -57.62 8.00
CA GLN A 292 -1.74 -58.51 8.13
C GLN A 292 -1.88 -58.93 9.60
N ASP A 293 -3.05 -58.65 10.20
CA ASP A 293 -3.49 -59.29 11.43
C ASP A 293 -3.47 -60.83 11.25
N PRO A 294 -2.94 -61.62 12.20
CA PRO A 294 -2.97 -63.07 12.11
C PRO A 294 -4.43 -63.58 12.18
N PRO A 295 -4.75 -64.73 11.55
CA PRO A 295 -6.11 -65.22 11.46
C PRO A 295 -6.63 -65.58 12.86
N ARG A 296 -7.82 -65.08 13.20
CA ARG A 296 -8.53 -65.49 14.43
C ARG A 296 -8.79 -66.99 14.36
N SER A 297 -8.14 -67.74 15.24
CA SER A 297 -8.39 -69.16 15.48
C SER A 297 -9.86 -69.38 15.83
N ARG A 298 -10.53 -70.26 15.07
CA ARG A 298 -11.86 -70.78 15.37
C ARG A 298 -11.79 -71.56 16.69
N GLU A 299 -12.56 -71.12 17.68
CA GLU A 299 -12.88 -71.90 18.87
C GLU A 299 -13.59 -73.20 18.47
N ALA A 300 -13.08 -74.32 18.96
CA ALA A 300 -13.71 -75.63 18.88
C ALA A 300 -14.93 -75.65 19.80
N ALA A 301 -16.04 -76.20 19.30
CA ALA A 301 -17.26 -76.47 20.06
C ALA A 301 -16.99 -77.51 21.16
N PRO A 302 -17.69 -77.44 22.32
CA PRO A 302 -17.56 -78.46 23.35
C PRO A 302 -18.34 -79.71 22.96
N SER A 303 -17.72 -80.87 23.19
CA SER A 303 -18.36 -82.19 23.21
C SER A 303 -18.99 -82.46 24.58
N ASP A 304 -20.13 -83.16 24.55
CA ASP A 304 -21.02 -83.60 25.65
C ASP A 304 -20.38 -83.91 27.02
#